data_AF-A0A0G8F6P8-F1
#
_entry.id   AF-A0A0G8F6P8-F1
#
_cell.length_a   1.000
_cell.length_b   1.000
_cell.length_c   1.000
_cell.angle_alpha   90.00
_cell.angle_beta   90.00
_cell.angle_gamma   90.00
#
_symmetry.space_group_name_H-M   'P 1'
#
loop_
_entity.id
_entity.type
_entity.pdbx_description
1 polymer ?
#
loop_
_entity_poly.entity_id
_entity_poly.type
_entity_poly.pdbx_seq_one_letter_code
_entity_poly.pdbx_strand_id
1 'polypeptide(L)' 'MHKTFGYWFYKQTKDVAMLQDILNHSKPQITLKYIGINKEEKDNVLDTFLI' A
#
# COMPACT_ATOMS: atom_id res chain seq x y z
N MET A 1 8.01 7.80 -8.98
CA MET A 1 7.29 8.92 -8.33
C MET A 1 5.92 8.50 -7.80
N HIS A 2 4.97 8.05 -8.63
CA HIS A 2 3.61 7.67 -8.20
C HIS A 2 3.55 6.57 -7.12
N LYS A 3 4.36 5.51 -7.23
CA LYS A 3 4.43 4.44 -6.21
C LYS A 3 4.93 4.95 -4.86
N THR A 4 6.03 5.71 -4.87
CA THR A 4 6.63 6.28 -3.65
C THR A 4 5.70 7.28 -2.98
N PHE A 5 5.08 8.17 -3.76
CA PHE A 5 4.04 9.08 -3.25
C PHE A 5 2.89 8.30 -2.62
N GLY A 6 2.32 7.34 -3.35
CA GLY A 6 1.19 6.56 -2.87
C GLY A 6 1.51 5.73 -1.63
N TYR A 7 2.73 5.22 -1.52
CA TYR A 7 3.21 4.54 -0.32
C TYR A 7 3.19 5.47 0.90
N TRP A 8 3.84 6.63 0.81
CA TRP A 8 3.91 7.57 1.94
C TRP A 8 2.55 8.20 2.27
N PHE A 9 1.78 8.56 1.24
CA PHE A 9 0.42 9.05 1.40
C PHE A 9 -0.41 8.04 2.19
N TYR A 10 -0.44 6.77 1.77
CA TYR A 10 -1.21 5.74 2.45
C TYR A 10 -0.68 5.44 3.87
N LYS A 11 0.64 5.48 4.09
CA LYS A 11 1.21 5.30 5.44
C LYS A 11 0.76 6.40 6.41
N GLN A 12 0.58 7.63 5.92
CA GLN A 12 0.17 8.78 6.73
C GLN A 12 -1.36 8.89 6.89
N THR A 13 -2.13 8.68 5.82
CA THR A 13 -3.58 8.94 5.81
C THR A 13 -4.42 7.68 5.98
N LYS A 14 -3.88 6.52 5.58
CA LYS A 14 -4.60 5.25 5.44
C LYS A 14 -5.83 5.32 4.51
N ASP A 15 -5.93 6.36 3.69
CA ASP A 15 -7.03 6.57 2.76
C ASP A 15 -6.73 5.94 1.40
N VAL A 16 -7.17 4.69 1.22
CA VAL A 16 -7.01 3.97 -0.04
C VAL A 16 -7.98 4.46 -1.13
N ALA A 17 -9.14 5.00 -0.75
CA ALA A 17 -10.16 5.44 -1.71
C ALA A 17 -9.69 6.69 -2.45
N MET A 18 -9.21 7.69 -1.72
CA MET A 18 -8.60 8.87 -2.33
C MET A 18 -7.39 8.52 -3.20
N LEU A 19 -6.59 7.55 -2.76
CA LEU A 19 -5.43 7.10 -3.53
C LEU A 19 -5.83 6.31 -4.79
N GLN A 20 -6.95 5.59 -4.77
CA GLN A 20 -7.51 4.95 -5.97
C GLN A 20 -7.93 5.97 -7.01
N ASP A 21 -8.60 7.05 -6.61
CA ASP A 21 -9.02 8.10 -7.53
C ASP A 21 -7.82 8.80 -8.16
N ILE A 22 -6.81 9.14 -7.35
CA ILE A 22 -5.56 9.77 -7.82
C ILE A 22 -4.80 8.86 -8.81
N LEU A 23 -4.80 7.54 -8.58
CA LEU A 23 -4.08 6.56 -9.41
C LEU A 23 -4.96 5.91 -10.49
N ASN A 24 -6.24 6.30 -10.58
CA ASN A 24 -7.24 5.74 -11.48
C ASN A 24 -7.34 4.20 -11.41
N HIS A 25 -7.35 3.65 -10.21
CA HIS A 25 -7.45 2.21 -9.97
C HIS A 25 -8.87 1.78 -9.59
N SER A 26 -9.37 0.75 -10.27
CA SER A 26 -10.73 0.25 -10.09
C SER A 26 -10.98 -0.49 -8.78
N LYS A 27 -9.93 -0.99 -8.10
CA LYS A 27 -10.06 -1.74 -6.84
C LYS A 27 -8.97 -1.34 -5.83
N PRO A 28 -9.30 -1.27 -4.52
CA PRO A 28 -8.33 -0.90 -3.48
C PRO A 28 -7.11 -1.83 -3.46
N GLN A 29 -7.33 -3.12 -3.67
CA GLN A 29 -6.26 -4.12 -3.70
C GLN A 29 -5.22 -3.86 -4.80
N ILE A 30 -5.64 -3.30 -5.94
CA ILE A 30 -4.72 -2.93 -7.03
C ILE A 30 -3.82 -1.79 -6.54
N THR A 31 -4.39 -0.79 -5.88
CA THR A 31 -3.65 0.32 -5.26
C THR A 31 -2.65 -0.17 -4.23
N LEU A 32 -3.08 -0.96 -3.24
CA LEU A 32 -2.20 -1.47 -2.17
C LEU A 32 -1.05 -2.32 -2.71
N LYS A 33 -1.33 -3.16 -3.71
CA LYS A 33 -0.30 -3.95 -4.40
C LYS A 33 0.65 -3.06 -5.19
N TYR A 34 0.14 -2.05 -5.88
CA TYR A 34 0.93 -1.12 -6.69
C TYR A 34 1.93 -0.30 -5.85
N ILE A 35 1.51 0.15 -4.65
CA ILE A 35 2.36 0.91 -3.72
C ILE A 35 3.22 0.02 -2.81
N GLY A 36 3.05 -1.30 -2.84
CA GLY A 36 3.92 -2.25 -2.13
C GLY A 36 3.56 -2.52 -0.66
N ILE A 37 2.42 -2.05 -0.16
CA ILE A 37 1.99 -2.28 1.23
C ILE A 37 1.82 -3.77 1.53
N ASN A 38 1.22 -4.54 0.62
CA ASN A 38 1.02 -5.98 0.82
C ASN A 38 2.33 -6.77 0.92
N LYS A 39 3.45 -6.22 0.43
CA LYS A 39 4.76 -6.85 0.58
C LYS A 39 5.30 -6.58 1.98
N GLU A 40 5.29 -5.32 2.42
CA GLU A 40 5.68 -4.93 3.78
C GLU A 40 4.90 -5.69 4.86
N GLU A 41 3.58 -5.80 4.72
CA GLU A 41 2.75 -6.53 5.68
C GLU A 41 3.11 -8.02 5.76
N LYS A 42 3.44 -8.65 4.63
CA LYS A 42 3.86 -10.06 4.61
C LYS A 42 5.23 -10.25 5.22
N ASP A 43 6.18 -9.39 4.87
CA ASP A 43 7.55 -9.45 5.39
C ASP A 43 7.54 -9.26 6.92
N ASN A 44 6.77 -8.28 7.43
CA ASN A 44 6.61 -8.05 8.88
C ASN A 44 5.98 -9.24 9.63
N VAL A 45 5.01 -9.91 9.00
CA VAL A 45 4.37 -11.10 9.59
C VAL A 45 5.35 -12.26 9.65
N LEU A 46 6.12 -12.49 8.57
CA LEU A 46 7.15 -13.53 8.56
C LEU A 46 8.22 -13.28 9.63
N ASP A 47 8.68 -12.04 9.78
CA ASP A 47 9.63 -11.67 10.84
C ASP A 47 9.08 -11.93 12.25
N THR A 48 7.77 -11.78 12.45
CA THR A 48 7.12 -12.07 13.74
C THR A 48 7.09 -13.57 14.07
N PHE A 49 7.00 -14.43 13.05
CA PHE A 49 6.92 -15.89 13.22
C PHE A 49 8.27 -16.61 13.16
N LEU A 50 9.34 -15.92 12.76
CA LEU A 50 10.72 -16.43 12.73
C LEU A 50 11.48 -16.16 14.03
N ILE A 51 10.78 -15.74 15.10
CA ILE A 51 11.30 -15.60 16.47
C ILE A 51 11.14 -16.90 17.25
#